data_AF-A0A5P2C7H4-F1
#
_entry.id   AF-A0A5P2C7H4-F1
#
_cell.length_a   1.000
_cell.length_b   1.000
_cell.length_c   1.000
_cell.angle_alpha   90.00
_cell.angle_beta   90.00
_cell.angle_gamma   90.00
#
_symmetry.space_group_name_H-M   'P 1'
#
loop_
_entity.id
_entity.type
_entity.pdbx_description
1 polymer ?
#
loop_
_entity_poly.entity_id
_entity_poly.type
_entity_poly.pdbx_seq_one_letter_code
_entity_poly.pdbx_strand_id
1 'polypeptide(L)'
;MADEEIELVAGRMSGRGPWVLRVEDSGKELRITWNEGKHPGTLTFFGPGSGGGKEFHNDNRTRETISVTGPGYLLLDADHWTLDTS
;
A
#
# COMPACT_ATOMS: atom_id res chain seq x y z
N MET A 1 -10.92 -17.40 4.74
CA MET A 1 -10.81 -16.98 3.32
C MET A 1 -9.33 -16.76 3.11
N ALA A 2 -8.74 -17.31 2.04
CA ALA A 2 -7.31 -17.19 1.81
C ALA A 2 -7.02 -15.74 1.39
N ASP A 3 -6.19 -15.05 2.16
CA ASP A 3 -5.67 -13.74 1.79
C ASP A 3 -4.84 -13.94 0.51
N GLU A 4 -5.22 -13.26 -0.57
CA GLU A 4 -4.53 -13.37 -1.85
C GLU A 4 -3.20 -12.61 -1.74
N GLU A 5 -2.10 -13.36 -1.65
CA GLU A 5 -0.75 -12.81 -1.55
C GLU A 5 -0.31 -12.25 -2.90
N ILE A 6 -0.21 -10.92 -3.02
CA ILE A 6 0.24 -10.25 -4.25
C ILE A 6 1.71 -9.88 -4.10
N GLU A 7 2.54 -10.43 -4.99
CA GLU A 7 3.96 -10.07 -5.14
C GLU A 7 4.08 -8.59 -5.55
N LEU A 8 5.15 -7.92 -5.10
CA LEU A 8 5.37 -6.49 -5.37
C LEU A 8 5.73 -6.25 -6.84
N VAL A 9 4.73 -6.24 -7.71
CA VAL A 9 4.88 -5.89 -9.12
C VAL A 9 4.28 -4.50 -9.31
N ALA A 10 5.07 -3.55 -9.83
CA ALA A 10 4.57 -2.24 -10.20
C ALA A 10 3.42 -2.40 -11.21
N GLY A 11 2.30 -1.72 -10.98
CA GLY A 11 1.08 -1.98 -11.73
C GLY A 11 -0.17 -1.31 -11.18
N ARG A 12 -1.30 -1.58 -11.84
CA ARG A 12 -2.63 -1.08 -11.49
C ARG A 12 -3.53 -2.23 -11.09
N MET A 13 -4.23 -2.08 -9.98
CA MET A 13 -5.16 -3.06 -9.45
C MET A 13 -6.53 -2.42 -9.22
N SER A 14 -7.59 -3.22 -9.39
CA SER A 14 -8.98 -2.78 -9.25
C SER A 14 -9.83 -3.91 -8.68
N GLY A 15 -10.81 -3.56 -7.85
CA GLY A 15 -11.70 -4.51 -7.19
C GLY A 15 -11.88 -4.13 -5.72
N ARG A 16 -12.76 -4.84 -5.03
CA ARG A 16 -13.01 -4.55 -3.62
C ARG A 16 -11.81 -5.03 -2.78
N GLY A 17 -11.15 -4.11 -2.07
CA GLY A 17 -10.14 -4.43 -1.08
C GLY A 17 -10.70 -5.22 0.13
N PRO A 18 -9.85 -5.57 1.12
CA PRO A 18 -8.49 -5.08 1.31
C PRO A 18 -7.43 -5.86 0.51
N TRP A 19 -6.40 -5.14 0.06
CA TRP A 19 -5.24 -5.69 -0.66
C TRP A 19 -4.05 -5.82 0.29
N VAL A 20 -3.32 -6.94 0.19
CA VAL A 20 -2.09 -7.18 0.95
C VAL A 20 -0.92 -7.25 -0.01
N LEU A 21 0.02 -6.30 0.10
CA LEU A 21 1.27 -6.32 -0.66
C LEU A 21 2.40 -6.73 0.27
N ARG A 22 3.13 -7.77 -0.12
CA ARG A 22 4.40 -8.11 0.53
C ARG A 22 5.49 -7.22 -0.05
N VAL A 23 6.20 -6.53 0.83
CA VAL A 23 7.29 -5.65 0.44
C VAL A 23 8.61 -6.35 0.75
N GLU A 24 9.41 -6.61 -0.28
CA GLU A 24 10.78 -7.08 -0.12
C GLU A 24 11.74 -5.92 0.15
N ASP A 25 12.87 -6.23 0.78
CA ASP A 25 13.91 -5.24 1.05
C ASP A 25 14.56 -4.80 -0.26
N SER A 26 14.06 -3.69 -0.80
CA SER A 26 14.49 -3.14 -2.08
C SER A 26 15.35 -1.89 -1.94
N GLY A 27 15.37 -1.26 -0.76
CA GLY A 27 16.00 0.05 -0.55
C GLY A 27 15.40 1.19 -1.39
N LYS A 28 14.19 0.99 -1.94
CA LYS A 28 13.50 1.95 -2.83
C LYS A 28 12.36 2.68 -2.13
N GLU A 29 11.92 3.77 -2.74
CA GLU A 29 10.68 4.43 -2.34
C GLU A 29 9.48 3.82 -3.10
N LEU A 30 8.43 3.47 -2.37
CA LEU A 30 7.17 3.05 -2.95
C LEU A 30 6.21 4.22 -3.00
N ARG A 31 5.69 4.51 -4.19
CA ARG A 31 4.67 5.53 -4.41
C ARG A 31 3.35 4.84 -4.71
N ILE A 32 2.40 5.00 -3.82
CA ILE A 32 1.09 4.35 -3.91
C ILE A 32 0.06 5.44 -4.14
N THR A 33 -0.72 5.28 -5.20
CA THR A 33 -1.88 6.13 -5.48
C THR A 33 -3.11 5.25 -5.32
N TRP A 34 -4.00 5.57 -4.39
CA TRP A 34 -5.23 4.83 -4.15
C TRP A 34 -6.44 5.76 -4.25
N ASN A 35 -7.56 5.20 -4.69
CA ASN A 35 -8.83 5.90 -4.83
C ASN A 35 -8.75 7.20 -5.65
N GLU A 36 -8.09 7.14 -6.82
CA GLU A 36 -8.24 8.18 -7.86
C GLU A 36 -9.73 8.46 -8.06
N GLY A 37 -10.21 9.64 -7.65
CA GLY A 37 -11.63 10.01 -7.77
C GLY A 37 -12.41 10.27 -6.48
N LYS A 38 -11.76 10.34 -5.30
CA LYS A 38 -12.36 10.75 -4.00
C LYS A 38 -13.21 9.68 -3.31
N HIS A 39 -12.71 8.46 -3.23
CA HIS A 39 -13.27 7.45 -2.33
C HIS A 39 -12.41 7.34 -1.07
N PRO A 40 -13.01 7.19 0.13
CA PRO A 40 -12.24 6.98 1.35
C PRO A 40 -11.45 5.68 1.22
N GLY A 41 -10.21 5.69 1.70
CA GLY A 41 -9.35 4.53 1.75
C GLY A 41 -8.33 4.64 2.86
N THR A 42 -7.83 3.48 3.29
CA THR A 42 -6.88 3.38 4.39
C THR A 42 -5.67 2.59 3.94
N LEU A 43 -4.49 3.13 4.22
CA LEU A 43 -3.22 2.47 3.97
C LEU A 43 -2.52 2.20 5.32
N THR A 44 -2.13 0.96 5.59
CA THR A 44 -1.37 0.61 6.78
C THR A 44 -0.10 -0.12 6.40
N PHE A 45 1.06 0.45 6.75
CA PHE A 45 2.37 -0.15 6.47
C PHE A 45 2.99 -0.77 7.73
N PHE A 46 3.38 -2.03 7.65
CA PHE A 46 4.07 -2.80 8.69
C PHE A 46 5.49 -3.11 8.22
N GLY A 47 6.45 -2.30 8.66
CA GLY A 47 7.88 -2.49 8.40
C GLY A 47 8.74 -2.47 9.67
N PRO A 48 10.05 -2.72 9.53
CA PRO A 48 11.00 -2.71 10.64
C PRO A 48 11.00 -1.34 11.32
N GLY A 49 10.75 -1.30 12.63
CA GLY A 49 10.65 -0.04 13.40
C GLY A 49 9.25 0.57 13.47
N SER A 50 8.27 0.05 12.73
CA SER A 50 6.85 0.40 12.92
C SER A 50 6.23 -0.54 13.96
N GLY A 51 6.31 -0.19 15.24
CA GLY A 51 5.87 -1.05 16.35
C GLY A 51 4.40 -1.50 16.35
N GLY A 52 3.56 -0.96 15.44
CA GLY A 52 2.14 -1.33 15.33
C GLY A 52 1.51 -1.03 13.96
N GLY A 53 2.32 -0.88 12.90
CA GLY A 53 1.86 -0.39 11.61
C GLY A 53 1.63 1.12 11.59
N LYS A 54 2.08 1.80 10.53
CA LYS A 54 1.82 3.23 10.31
C LYS A 54 0.59 3.35 9.42
N GLU A 55 -0.50 3.84 9.99
CA GLU A 55 -1.74 4.10 9.26
C GLU A 55 -1.73 5.49 8.64
N PHE A 56 -2.15 5.56 7.39
CA PHE A 56 -2.38 6.78 6.63
C PHE A 56 -3.85 6.77 6.22
N HIS A 57 -4.63 7.62 6.90
CA HIS A 57 -6.03 7.84 6.62
C HIS A 57 -6.23 9.31 6.19
N ASN A 58 -6.88 9.54 5.05
CA ASN A 58 -7.21 10.90 4.63
C ASN A 58 -8.31 10.90 3.56
N ASP A 59 -9.39 11.64 3.81
CA ASP A 59 -10.53 11.78 2.90
C ASP A 59 -10.20 12.43 1.55
N ASN A 60 -9.09 13.19 1.47
CA ASN A 60 -8.66 13.93 0.29
C ASN A 60 -7.27 13.54 -0.23
N ARG A 61 -6.56 12.62 0.43
CA ARG A 61 -5.22 12.18 0.01
C ARG A 61 -5.34 10.83 -0.69
N THR A 62 -5.23 10.87 -2.00
CA THR A 62 -5.29 9.68 -2.87
C THR A 62 -3.89 9.15 -3.22
N ARG A 63 -2.83 9.67 -2.58
CA ARG A 63 -1.45 9.32 -2.87
C ARG A 63 -0.55 9.44 -1.65
N GLU A 64 0.27 8.42 -1.42
CA GLU A 64 1.32 8.39 -0.41
C GLU A 64 2.64 7.92 -1.02
N THR A 65 3.73 8.36 -0.42
CA THR A 65 5.06 7.85 -0.73
C THR A 65 5.66 7.35 0.57
N ILE A 66 5.99 6.08 0.61
CA ILE A 66 6.57 5.42 1.78
C ILE A 66 7.99 4.97 1.43
N SER A 67 8.95 5.35 2.26
CA SER A 67 10.30 4.81 2.18
C SER A 67 10.31 3.44 2.85
N VAL A 68 10.79 2.44 2.13
CA VAL A 68 10.87 1.07 2.64
C VAL A 68 12.32 0.76 2.98
N THR A 69 12.58 0.54 4.26
CA THR A 69 13.89 0.12 4.77
C THR A 69 13.73 -1.27 5.38
N GLY A 70 13.96 -2.32 4.60
CA GLY A 70 13.73 -3.70 5.04
C GLY A 70 12.36 -4.29 4.64
N PRO A 71 12.18 -5.60 4.83
CA PRO A 71 10.98 -6.30 4.41
C PRO A 71 9.76 -5.93 5.28
N GLY A 72 8.56 -5.95 4.69
CA GLY A 72 7.34 -5.58 5.37
C GLY A 72 6.06 -5.97 4.62
N TYR A 73 4.93 -5.51 5.14
CA TYR A 73 3.61 -5.71 4.54
C TYR A 73 2.86 -4.39 4.47
N LEU A 74 2.02 -4.26 3.44
CA LEU A 74 1.17 -3.11 3.26
C LEU A 74 -0.27 -3.58 3.07
N LEU A 75 -1.14 -3.11 3.95
CA LEU A 75 -2.58 -3.30 3.85
C LEU A 75 -3.18 -2.06 3.20
N LEU A 76 -3.96 -2.26 2.15
CA LEU A 76 -4.62 -1.20 1.43
C LEU A 76 -6.11 -1.51 1.28
N ASP A 77 -6.94 -0.77 2.00
CA ASP A 77 -8.39 -0.81 1.87
C ASP A 77 -8.83 0.30 0.91
N ALA A 78 -8.94 -0.07 -0.37
CA ALA A 78 -9.29 0.81 -1.48
C ALA A 78 -9.89 0.00 -2.64
N ASP A 79 -10.81 0.62 -3.39
CA ASP A 79 -11.44 -0.01 -4.57
C ASP A 79 -10.52 0.01 -5.80
N HIS A 80 -9.66 1.01 -5.88
CA HIS A 80 -8.75 1.22 -7.01
C HIS A 80 -7.40 1.69 -6.49
N TRP A 81 -6.31 1.13 -7.01
CA TRP A 81 -4.98 1.64 -6.70
C TRP A 81 -3.94 1.33 -7.76
N THR A 82 -2.85 2.08 -7.70
CA THR A 82 -1.67 1.98 -8.55
C THR A 82 -0.43 2.07 -7.66
N LEU A 83 0.57 1.24 -7.94
CA LEU A 83 1.89 1.30 -7.31
C LEU A 83 2.96 1.55 -8.36
N ASP A 84 3.75 2.58 -8.11
CA ASP A 84 4.97 2.90 -8.83
C ASP A 84 6.16 2.82 -7.88
N THR A 85 7.28 2.29 -8.35
CA THR A 85 8.55 2.28 -7.62
C THR A 85 9.49 3.29 -8.25
N SER A 86 10.11 4.17 -7.46
CA SER A 86 11.15 5.10 -7.92
C SER A 86 12.51 4.80 -7.30
#